data_AF-A0A2E7CMB0-F1
#
_entry.id   AF-A0A2E7CMB0-F1
#
_cell.length_a   1.000
_cell.length_b   1.000
_cell.length_c   1.000
_cell.angle_alpha   90.00
_cell.angle_beta   90.00
_cell.angle_gamma   90.00
#
_symmetry.space_group_name_H-M   'P 1'
#
loop_
_entity.id
_entity.type
_entity.pdbx_description
1 polymer ?
#
loop_
_entity_poly.entity_id
_entity_poly.type
_entity_poly.pdbx_seq_one_letter_code
_entity_poly.pdbx_strand_id
1 'polypeptide(L)'
;MSWMDRNKHFFNRGGLEGLFRYFRAAGLEKALNALCGDYGVRRFLIRFSFAHNQVKIQALDTVALQKGGGPPPPELQKSKTVLVEQALTRLYFNMKTGPSWTQGAIGYVRDCDNRFSIMPFFDEDVSFASLSVLPVPEESHPLEGPEYKNIRGSMEAKLAPVIQRTQTTRSEWSHWEITDKKLTLFFQEGTMTHHKVEPLATFSLSQKMWSWQVKEPLFNEEIFRWERMVLSFDAAMELGMVTAARLGAQWLFVASVEQEGPSVSLLVAVWDGYY
;
A
#
# COMPACT_ATOMS: atom_id res chain seq x y z
N MET A 1 1.60 -13.59 -35.78
CA MET A 1 0.69 -12.42 -35.79
C MET A 1 0.18 -12.28 -34.37
N SER A 2 0.31 -11.10 -33.74
CA SER A 2 -0.12 -10.93 -32.34
C SER A 2 -1.65 -10.86 -32.22
N TRP A 3 -2.18 -11.04 -31.00
CA TRP A 3 -3.61 -10.84 -30.74
C TRP A 3 -4.02 -9.39 -31.02
N MET A 4 -3.15 -8.44 -30.67
CA MET A 4 -3.41 -7.01 -30.93
C MET A 4 -3.48 -6.72 -32.43
N ASP A 5 -2.60 -7.33 -33.24
CA ASP A 5 -2.61 -7.19 -34.71
C ASP A 5 -3.91 -7.74 -35.31
N ARG A 6 -4.36 -8.91 -34.83
CA ARG A 6 -5.61 -9.57 -35.24
C ARG A 6 -6.82 -8.68 -34.96
N ASN A 7 -6.79 -7.95 -33.84
CA ASN A 7 -7.90 -7.14 -33.35
C ASN A 7 -7.76 -5.63 -33.59
N LYS A 8 -6.73 -5.19 -34.33
CA LYS A 8 -6.41 -3.76 -34.52
C LYS A 8 -7.59 -2.90 -34.98
N HIS A 9 -8.49 -3.47 -35.76
CA HIS A 9 -9.68 -2.80 -36.28
C HIS A 9 -10.70 -2.37 -35.19
N PHE A 10 -10.72 -3.06 -34.04
CA PHE A 10 -11.51 -2.63 -32.88
C PHE A 10 -10.87 -1.49 -32.10
N PHE A 11 -9.59 -1.20 -32.34
CA PHE A 11 -8.79 -0.22 -31.61
C PHE A 11 -8.34 0.98 -32.45
N ASN A 12 -8.95 1.16 -33.63
CA ASN A 12 -8.56 2.05 -34.75
C ASN A 12 -8.29 3.55 -34.43
N ARG A 13 -8.47 4.02 -33.19
CA ARG A 13 -8.08 5.37 -32.74
C ARG A 13 -7.34 5.45 -31.40
N GLY A 14 -7.12 4.34 -30.70
CA GLY A 14 -6.53 4.35 -29.35
C GLY A 14 -5.54 3.24 -29.05
N GLY A 15 -5.38 2.22 -29.91
CA GLY A 15 -4.46 1.11 -29.64
C GLY A 15 -4.69 0.52 -28.24
N LEU A 16 -3.62 0.47 -27.43
CA LEU A 16 -3.65 0.03 -26.03
C LEU A 16 -4.60 0.86 -25.13
N GLU A 17 -4.79 2.15 -25.42
CA GLU A 17 -5.74 2.98 -24.64
C GLU A 17 -7.18 2.48 -24.75
N GLY A 18 -7.56 1.95 -25.92
CA GLY A 18 -8.86 1.32 -26.13
C GLY A 18 -9.03 0.09 -25.24
N LEU A 19 -7.99 -0.73 -25.14
CA LEU A 19 -7.97 -1.90 -24.25
C LEU A 19 -8.05 -1.51 -22.77
N PHE A 20 -7.33 -0.46 -22.36
CA PHE A 20 -7.40 0.03 -20.97
C PHE A 20 -8.77 0.61 -20.59
N ARG A 21 -9.61 1.05 -21.55
CA ARG A 21 -11.01 1.37 -21.26
C ARG A 21 -11.80 0.13 -20.83
N TYR A 22 -11.57 -1.00 -21.48
CA TYR A 22 -12.18 -2.27 -21.06
C TYR A 22 -11.71 -2.72 -19.68
N PHE A 23 -10.42 -2.54 -19.36
CA PHE A 23 -9.88 -2.90 -18.03
C PHE A 23 -10.52 -2.07 -16.92
N ARG A 24 -10.65 -0.76 -17.13
CA ARG A 24 -11.36 0.14 -16.21
C ARG A 24 -12.83 -0.24 -16.05
N ALA A 25 -13.54 -0.45 -17.15
CA ALA A 25 -14.95 -0.84 -17.13
C ALA A 25 -15.19 -2.20 -16.43
N ALA A 26 -14.25 -3.13 -16.56
CA ALA A 26 -14.30 -4.43 -15.89
C ALA A 26 -13.91 -4.36 -14.39
N GLY A 27 -13.30 -3.26 -13.96
CA GLY A 27 -12.72 -3.10 -12.61
C GLY A 27 -11.46 -3.95 -12.39
N LEU A 28 -10.73 -4.30 -13.45
CA LEU A 28 -9.54 -5.15 -13.37
C LEU A 28 -8.41 -4.48 -12.57
N GLU A 29 -8.17 -3.19 -12.79
CA GLU A 29 -7.18 -2.39 -12.05
C GLU A 29 -7.45 -2.43 -10.54
N LYS A 30 -8.71 -2.20 -10.13
CA LYS A 30 -9.12 -2.25 -8.73
C LYS A 30 -8.93 -3.64 -8.12
N ALA A 31 -9.24 -4.69 -8.88
CA ALA A 31 -9.07 -6.07 -8.41
C ALA A 31 -7.59 -6.44 -8.24
N LEU A 32 -6.73 -6.03 -9.19
CA LEU A 32 -5.28 -6.25 -9.10
C LEU A 32 -4.65 -5.46 -7.95
N ASN A 33 -5.03 -4.18 -7.77
CA ASN A 33 -4.58 -3.38 -6.63
C ASN A 33 -5.02 -4.01 -5.30
N ALA A 34 -6.25 -4.54 -5.22
CA ALA A 34 -6.73 -5.23 -4.02
C ALA A 34 -5.96 -6.52 -3.73
N LEU A 35 -5.56 -7.27 -4.77
CA LEU A 35 -4.71 -8.46 -4.64
C LEU A 35 -3.31 -8.09 -4.10
N CYS A 36 -2.79 -6.92 -4.49
CA CYS A 36 -1.46 -6.44 -4.12
C CYS A 36 -1.34 -5.89 -2.70
N GLY A 37 -2.45 -5.52 -2.06
CA GLY A 37 -2.48 -4.78 -0.80
C GLY A 37 -2.27 -3.27 -1.01
N ASP A 38 -2.25 -2.52 0.08
CA ASP A 38 -2.32 -1.05 0.03
C ASP A 38 -1.05 -0.34 -0.43
N TYR A 39 0.11 -0.97 -0.24
CA TYR A 39 1.42 -0.42 -0.56
C TYR A 39 2.41 -1.52 -0.91
N GLY A 40 3.61 -1.13 -1.31
CA GLY A 40 4.71 -2.04 -1.57
C GLY A 40 4.88 -2.40 -3.04
N VAL A 41 6.07 -2.88 -3.37
CA VAL A 41 6.50 -3.13 -4.75
C VAL A 41 6.00 -4.49 -5.21
N ARG A 42 5.37 -4.55 -6.38
CA ARG A 42 4.76 -5.79 -6.90
C ARG A 42 5.22 -6.06 -8.31
N ARG A 43 5.41 -7.34 -8.61
CA ARG A 43 5.80 -7.83 -9.93
C ARG A 43 5.40 -9.29 -10.07
N PHE A 44 4.39 -9.55 -10.88
CA PHE A 44 3.89 -10.91 -11.10
C PHE A 44 3.13 -11.03 -12.43
N LEU A 45 2.91 -12.28 -12.85
CA LEU A 45 2.13 -12.62 -14.03
C LEU A 45 0.98 -13.56 -13.62
N ILE A 46 -0.25 -13.20 -13.95
CA ILE A 46 -1.42 -14.06 -13.75
C ILE A 46 -1.75 -14.74 -15.08
N ARG A 47 -1.80 -16.06 -15.12
CA ARG A 47 -2.29 -16.83 -16.27
C ARG A 47 -3.72 -17.28 -16.03
N PHE A 48 -4.56 -17.19 -17.04
CA PHE A 48 -5.98 -17.50 -16.91
C PHE A 48 -6.57 -18.04 -18.22
N SER A 49 -7.68 -18.74 -18.07
CA SER A 49 -8.46 -19.28 -19.19
C SER A 49 -9.95 -19.04 -18.96
N PHE A 50 -10.69 -18.85 -20.04
CA PHE A 50 -12.14 -18.79 -20.01
C PHE A 50 -12.73 -20.18 -20.29
N ALA A 51 -13.52 -20.69 -19.35
CA ALA A 51 -14.25 -21.95 -19.50
C ALA A 51 -15.54 -21.90 -18.69
N HIS A 52 -16.60 -22.58 -19.15
CA HIS A 52 -17.88 -22.65 -18.42
C HIS A 52 -18.45 -21.27 -18.01
N ASN A 53 -18.41 -20.30 -18.92
CA ASN A 53 -18.87 -18.92 -18.70
C ASN A 53 -18.12 -18.14 -17.59
N GLN A 54 -16.94 -18.59 -17.19
CA GLN A 54 -16.13 -17.94 -16.17
C GLN A 54 -14.66 -17.94 -16.55
N VAL A 55 -13.93 -16.92 -16.10
CA VAL A 55 -12.47 -16.91 -16.16
C VAL A 55 -11.93 -17.54 -14.89
N LYS A 56 -10.98 -18.46 -15.05
CA LYS A 56 -10.24 -19.09 -13.96
C LYS A 56 -8.75 -18.81 -14.06
N ILE A 57 -8.17 -18.44 -12.93
CA ILE A 57 -6.72 -18.27 -12.81
C ILE A 57 -6.09 -19.66 -12.72
N GLN A 58 -5.19 -19.94 -13.66
CA GLN A 58 -4.52 -21.23 -13.79
C GLN A 58 -3.18 -21.23 -13.05
N ALA A 59 -2.47 -20.10 -13.11
CA ALA A 59 -1.18 -19.95 -12.46
C ALA A 59 -0.91 -18.48 -12.10
N LEU A 60 -0.06 -18.30 -11.10
CA LEU A 60 0.50 -17.03 -10.69
C LEU A 60 2.02 -17.17 -10.71
N ASP A 61 2.66 -16.65 -11.76
CA ASP A 61 4.12 -16.68 -11.87
C ASP A 61 4.67 -15.49 -11.08
N THR A 62 5.49 -15.77 -10.07
CA THR A 62 6.07 -14.73 -9.19
C THR A 62 7.51 -15.01 -8.87
N VAL A 63 8.28 -13.94 -8.60
CA VAL A 63 9.62 -13.99 -8.04
C VAL A 63 9.73 -12.89 -6.98
N ALA A 64 10.29 -13.23 -5.82
CA ALA A 64 10.60 -12.24 -4.79
C ALA A 64 11.68 -11.28 -5.30
N LEU A 65 11.50 -9.98 -5.06
CA LEU A 65 12.49 -8.98 -5.45
C LEU A 65 13.61 -8.92 -4.41
N GLN A 66 14.84 -8.63 -4.87
CA GLN A 66 16.02 -8.63 -4.01
C GLN A 66 15.91 -7.68 -2.81
N LYS A 67 15.23 -6.54 -3.00
CA LYS A 67 15.08 -5.49 -1.99
C LYS A 67 13.71 -5.49 -1.28
N GLY A 68 12.94 -6.58 -1.41
CA GLY A 68 11.60 -6.71 -0.83
C GLY A 68 10.47 -6.48 -1.84
N GLY A 69 9.30 -7.05 -1.55
CA GLY A 69 8.15 -7.08 -2.46
C GLY A 69 8.22 -8.23 -3.49
N GLY A 70 7.57 -8.04 -4.63
CA GLY A 70 7.47 -9.04 -5.70
C GLY A 70 6.07 -9.65 -5.79
N PRO A 71 5.82 -10.85 -5.22
CA PRO A 71 4.49 -11.45 -5.24
C PRO A 71 3.47 -10.62 -4.45
N PRO A 72 2.17 -10.77 -4.76
CA PRO A 72 1.12 -10.35 -3.84
C PRO A 72 1.27 -11.07 -2.48
N PRO A 73 0.89 -10.45 -1.35
CA PRO A 73 0.94 -11.11 -0.05
C PRO A 73 0.12 -12.42 -0.01
N PRO A 74 0.62 -13.52 0.57
CA PRO A 74 -0.05 -14.84 0.51
C PRO A 74 -1.49 -14.85 1.03
N GLU A 75 -1.80 -14.08 2.07
CA GLU A 75 -3.13 -13.92 2.64
C GLU A 75 -4.10 -13.21 1.68
N LEU A 76 -3.59 -12.26 0.89
CA LEU A 76 -4.37 -11.59 -0.15
C LEU A 76 -4.55 -12.48 -1.38
N GLN A 77 -3.55 -13.29 -1.74
CA GLN A 77 -3.73 -14.30 -2.79
C GLN A 77 -4.90 -15.24 -2.45
N LYS A 78 -4.98 -15.73 -1.22
CA LYS A 78 -6.07 -16.61 -0.78
C LYS A 78 -7.45 -15.93 -0.81
N SER A 79 -7.52 -14.64 -0.45
CA SER A 79 -8.79 -13.94 -0.24
C SER A 79 -9.26 -13.07 -1.41
N LYS A 80 -8.36 -12.67 -2.33
CA LYS A 80 -8.62 -11.66 -3.37
C LYS A 80 -8.49 -12.18 -4.80
N THR A 81 -7.92 -13.36 -5.03
CA THR A 81 -7.83 -13.97 -6.37
C THR A 81 -9.20 -14.06 -7.05
N VAL A 82 -10.25 -14.39 -6.30
CA VAL A 82 -11.63 -14.42 -6.80
C VAL A 82 -12.11 -13.09 -7.38
N LEU A 83 -11.66 -11.96 -6.84
CA LEU A 83 -12.02 -10.64 -7.36
C LEU A 83 -11.40 -10.40 -8.74
N VAL A 84 -10.19 -10.91 -8.95
CA VAL A 84 -9.51 -10.85 -10.25
C VAL A 84 -10.21 -11.76 -11.26
N GLU A 85 -10.59 -12.98 -10.88
CA GLU A 85 -11.39 -13.88 -11.73
C GLU A 85 -12.71 -13.23 -12.15
N GLN A 86 -13.43 -12.61 -11.21
CA GLN A 86 -14.68 -11.91 -11.49
C GLN A 86 -14.46 -10.71 -12.42
N ALA A 87 -13.38 -9.94 -12.23
CA ALA A 87 -13.05 -8.83 -13.10
C ALA A 87 -12.68 -9.29 -14.51
N LEU A 88 -11.88 -10.34 -14.65
CA LEU A 88 -11.55 -10.93 -15.95
C LEU A 88 -12.78 -11.53 -16.63
N THR A 89 -13.71 -12.11 -15.87
CA THR A 89 -14.99 -12.60 -16.40
C THR A 89 -15.84 -11.45 -16.96
N ARG A 90 -15.95 -10.34 -16.22
CA ARG A 90 -16.60 -9.12 -16.73
C ARG A 90 -15.89 -8.58 -17.96
N LEU A 91 -14.56 -8.56 -17.96
CA LEU A 91 -13.75 -8.14 -19.11
C LEU A 91 -14.08 -8.95 -20.36
N TYR A 92 -14.11 -10.28 -20.25
CA TYR A 92 -14.48 -11.18 -21.34
C TYR A 92 -15.87 -10.81 -21.91
N PHE A 93 -16.87 -10.66 -21.04
CA PHE A 93 -18.23 -10.32 -21.48
C PHE A 93 -18.34 -8.92 -22.09
N ASN A 94 -17.61 -7.93 -21.54
CA ASN A 94 -17.56 -6.58 -22.09
C ASN A 94 -16.95 -6.56 -23.50
N MET A 95 -16.06 -7.51 -23.82
CA MET A 95 -15.40 -7.62 -25.11
C MET A 95 -16.11 -8.61 -26.06
N LYS A 96 -17.19 -9.26 -25.65
CA LYS A 96 -17.85 -10.36 -26.38
C LYS A 96 -18.28 -10.01 -27.81
N THR A 97 -18.69 -8.76 -28.05
CA THR A 97 -19.11 -8.27 -29.37
C THR A 97 -17.98 -7.61 -30.17
N GLY A 98 -16.75 -7.67 -29.66
CA GLY A 98 -15.57 -7.10 -30.29
C GLY A 98 -14.35 -8.04 -30.18
N PRO A 99 -13.24 -7.60 -29.56
CA PRO A 99 -12.03 -8.41 -29.50
C PRO A 99 -12.20 -9.64 -28.61
N SER A 100 -12.16 -10.83 -29.19
CA SER A 100 -12.31 -12.09 -28.45
C SER A 100 -10.98 -12.71 -28.05
N TRP A 101 -11.00 -13.45 -26.94
CA TRP A 101 -9.88 -14.23 -26.42
C TRP A 101 -10.40 -15.40 -25.63
N THR A 102 -9.65 -16.49 -25.53
CA THR A 102 -10.03 -17.71 -24.76
C THR A 102 -9.10 -17.96 -23.60
N GLN A 103 -7.88 -17.47 -23.68
CA GLN A 103 -6.87 -17.52 -22.63
C GLN A 103 -6.07 -16.23 -22.63
N GLY A 104 -5.40 -15.98 -21.51
CA GLY A 104 -4.57 -14.81 -21.38
C GLY A 104 -3.57 -14.91 -20.24
N ALA A 105 -2.67 -13.93 -20.23
CA ALA A 105 -1.84 -13.60 -19.10
C ALA A 105 -1.86 -12.08 -18.84
N ILE A 106 -1.91 -11.67 -17.58
CA ILE A 106 -1.77 -10.27 -17.16
C ILE A 106 -0.48 -10.13 -16.38
N GLY A 107 0.46 -9.37 -16.93
CA GLY A 107 1.61 -8.85 -16.20
C GLY A 107 1.20 -7.65 -15.38
N TYR A 108 1.58 -7.61 -14.11
CA TYR A 108 1.32 -6.49 -13.23
C TYR A 108 2.61 -6.08 -12.54
N VAL A 109 2.92 -4.79 -12.63
CA VAL A 109 4.05 -4.17 -11.95
C VAL A 109 3.55 -2.95 -11.19
N ARG A 110 3.97 -2.81 -9.93
CA ARG A 110 3.71 -1.64 -9.10
C ARG A 110 4.99 -1.21 -8.39
N ASP A 111 5.30 0.07 -8.45
CA ASP A 111 6.46 0.67 -7.78
C ASP A 111 6.15 1.11 -6.34
N CYS A 112 7.14 1.71 -5.68
CA CYS A 112 7.05 2.20 -4.31
C CYS A 112 6.12 3.42 -4.15
N ASP A 113 5.91 4.18 -5.22
CA ASP A 113 4.99 5.32 -5.27
C ASP A 113 3.54 4.89 -5.57
N ASN A 114 3.28 3.58 -5.59
CA ASN A 114 1.99 2.99 -5.91
C ASN A 114 1.51 3.30 -7.35
N ARG A 115 2.44 3.66 -8.25
CA ARG A 115 2.18 3.70 -9.69
C ARG A 115 2.29 2.28 -10.23
N PHE A 116 1.38 1.93 -11.14
CA PHE A 116 1.31 0.57 -11.65
C PHE A 116 1.21 0.54 -13.17
N SER A 117 1.58 -0.60 -13.74
CA SER A 117 1.48 -0.91 -15.16
C SER A 117 0.87 -2.30 -15.33
N ILE A 118 -0.07 -2.41 -16.28
CA ILE A 118 -0.72 -3.67 -16.64
C ILE A 118 -0.31 -4.01 -18.07
N MET A 119 0.28 -5.20 -18.23
CA MET A 119 0.75 -5.73 -19.52
C MET A 119 -0.12 -6.92 -19.91
N PRO A 120 -1.05 -6.78 -20.87
CA PRO A 120 -1.92 -7.86 -21.26
C PRO A 120 -1.35 -8.70 -22.41
N PHE A 121 -1.55 -10.00 -22.31
CA PHE A 121 -1.20 -10.99 -23.32
C PHE A 121 -2.42 -11.90 -23.53
N PHE A 122 -2.96 -11.98 -24.73
CA PHE A 122 -4.14 -12.81 -25.02
C PHE A 122 -3.83 -13.81 -26.13
N ASP A 123 -4.44 -15.00 -26.05
CA ASP A 123 -4.30 -16.09 -27.02
C ASP A 123 -2.85 -16.32 -27.51
N GLU A 124 -2.52 -15.93 -28.74
CA GLU A 124 -1.18 -16.11 -29.33
C GLU A 124 -0.07 -15.45 -28.51
N ASP A 125 -0.39 -14.32 -27.85
CA ASP A 125 0.59 -13.54 -27.11
C ASP A 125 0.96 -14.17 -25.75
N VAL A 126 0.16 -15.13 -25.27
CA VAL A 126 0.40 -15.84 -23.99
C VAL A 126 1.73 -16.59 -24.00
N SER A 127 2.17 -17.06 -25.18
CA SER A 127 3.45 -17.74 -25.37
C SER A 127 4.66 -16.84 -25.09
N PHE A 128 4.52 -15.53 -25.26
CA PHE A 128 5.57 -14.54 -24.97
C PHE A 128 5.49 -13.99 -23.54
N ALA A 129 4.38 -14.23 -22.84
CA ALA A 129 4.19 -13.77 -21.48
C ALA A 129 5.16 -14.50 -20.53
N SER A 130 6.05 -13.73 -19.91
CA SER A 130 7.02 -14.23 -18.94
C SER A 130 7.36 -13.16 -17.92
N LEU A 131 7.89 -13.58 -16.77
CA LEU A 131 8.38 -12.59 -15.81
C LEU A 131 9.55 -11.79 -16.40
N SER A 132 10.43 -12.35 -17.23
CA SER A 132 11.59 -11.62 -17.77
C SER A 132 11.23 -10.43 -18.66
N VAL A 133 10.04 -10.42 -19.27
CA VAL A 133 9.57 -9.28 -20.09
C VAL A 133 8.91 -8.16 -19.27
N LEU A 134 8.60 -8.40 -17.99
CA LEU A 134 8.05 -7.37 -17.11
C LEU A 134 9.16 -6.46 -16.59
N PRO A 135 8.97 -5.13 -16.53
CA PRO A 135 9.95 -4.23 -15.93
C PRO A 135 10.18 -4.60 -14.47
N VAL A 136 11.40 -4.38 -13.99
CA VAL A 136 11.75 -4.52 -12.58
C VAL A 136 11.72 -3.12 -11.98
N PRO A 137 10.87 -2.86 -10.98
CA PRO A 137 10.89 -1.58 -10.27
C PRO A 137 12.29 -1.29 -9.71
N GLU A 138 12.79 -0.07 -9.93
CA GLU A 138 14.15 0.33 -9.57
C GLU A 138 14.34 0.42 -8.06
N GLU A 139 13.32 0.94 -7.37
CA GLU A 139 13.30 1.17 -5.94
C GLU A 139 12.41 0.16 -5.21
N SER A 140 12.78 -0.14 -3.97
CA SER A 140 11.98 -0.92 -3.03
C SER A 140 11.19 0.00 -2.12
N HIS A 141 10.05 -0.48 -1.62
CA HIS A 141 9.36 0.21 -0.55
C HIS A 141 10.13 0.01 0.78
N PRO A 142 10.47 1.07 1.53
CA PRO A 142 11.36 0.97 2.69
C PRO A 142 10.82 0.06 3.80
N LEU A 143 9.49 -0.04 3.96
CA LEU A 143 8.86 -0.98 4.91
C LEU A 143 8.94 -2.46 4.51
N GLU A 144 9.26 -2.79 3.25
CA GLU A 144 9.35 -4.18 2.79
C GLU A 144 10.79 -4.71 2.81
N GLY A 145 11.76 -3.80 2.93
CA GLY A 145 13.18 -4.07 2.93
C GLY A 145 13.66 -4.82 4.19
N PRO A 146 14.82 -5.50 4.10
CA PRO A 146 15.40 -6.21 5.22
C PRO A 146 15.80 -5.28 6.38
N GLU A 147 16.22 -4.04 6.08
CA GLU A 147 16.62 -3.07 7.11
C GLU A 147 15.47 -2.75 8.07
N TYR A 148 14.28 -2.40 7.56
CA TYR A 148 13.12 -2.12 8.39
C TYR A 148 12.65 -3.36 9.18
N LYS A 149 12.67 -4.55 8.56
CA LYS A 149 12.34 -5.81 9.26
C LYS A 149 13.28 -6.07 10.43
N ASN A 150 14.58 -5.79 10.27
CA ASN A 150 15.56 -5.92 11.34
C ASN A 150 15.33 -4.88 12.45
N ILE A 151 15.00 -3.62 12.11
CA ILE A 151 14.65 -2.60 13.11
C ILE A 151 13.45 -3.08 13.92
N ARG A 152 12.37 -3.48 13.25
CA ARG A 152 11.14 -3.96 13.90
C ARG A 152 11.44 -5.13 14.83
N GLY A 153 12.18 -6.13 14.36
CA GLY A 153 12.58 -7.29 15.18
C GLY A 153 13.41 -6.88 16.39
N SER A 154 14.36 -5.95 16.24
CA SER A 154 15.20 -5.49 17.35
C SER A 154 14.41 -4.72 18.42
N MET A 155 13.28 -4.10 18.05
CA MET A 155 12.43 -3.30 18.94
C MET A 155 11.29 -4.08 19.59
N GLU A 156 11.12 -5.37 19.28
CA GLU A 156 9.95 -6.17 19.70
C GLU A 156 9.66 -6.09 21.22
N ALA A 157 10.69 -6.25 22.05
CA ALA A 157 10.56 -6.17 23.51
C ALA A 157 10.15 -4.78 24.02
N LYS A 158 10.54 -3.71 23.33
CA LYS A 158 10.19 -2.32 23.68
C LYS A 158 8.86 -1.88 23.09
N LEU A 159 8.40 -2.56 22.02
CA LEU A 159 7.20 -2.18 21.30
C LEU A 159 5.92 -2.56 22.06
N ALA A 160 5.91 -3.70 22.75
CA ALA A 160 4.75 -4.17 23.51
C ALA A 160 4.19 -3.14 24.52
N PRO A 161 4.99 -2.52 25.42
CA PRO A 161 4.47 -1.50 26.33
C PRO A 161 3.97 -0.24 25.61
N VAL A 162 4.62 0.16 24.51
CA VAL A 162 4.19 1.31 23.70
C VAL A 162 2.83 1.05 23.06
N ILE A 163 2.63 -0.13 22.46
CA ILE A 163 1.35 -0.55 21.88
C ILE A 163 0.26 -0.52 22.96
N GLN A 164 0.50 -1.17 24.10
CA GLN A 164 -0.46 -1.26 25.18
C GLN A 164 -0.87 0.13 25.66
N ARG A 165 0.10 1.01 25.91
CA ARG A 165 -0.15 2.37 26.39
C ARG A 165 -0.93 3.19 25.35
N THR A 166 -0.49 3.21 24.09
CA THR A 166 -1.20 3.90 22.98
C THR A 166 -2.66 3.49 22.86
N GLN A 167 -2.98 2.21 23.03
CA GLN A 167 -4.35 1.71 22.97
C GLN A 167 -5.19 2.14 24.18
N THR A 168 -4.62 2.09 25.38
CA THR A 168 -5.35 2.43 26.62
C THR A 168 -5.66 3.91 26.77
N THR A 169 -4.79 4.79 26.28
CA THR A 169 -4.90 6.23 26.53
C THR A 169 -6.04 6.89 25.72
N ARG A 170 -6.42 6.34 24.57
CA ARG A 170 -7.24 6.95 23.49
C ARG A 170 -8.66 7.45 23.84
N SER A 171 -9.11 7.37 25.09
CA SER A 171 -10.55 7.42 25.42
C SER A 171 -10.97 8.48 26.45
N GLU A 172 -10.07 9.25 27.03
CA GLU A 172 -10.39 10.00 28.26
C GLU A 172 -10.38 11.54 28.13
N TRP A 173 -9.70 12.12 27.14
CA TRP A 173 -9.62 13.57 26.99
C TRP A 173 -10.70 14.14 26.05
N SER A 174 -11.19 15.34 26.36
CA SER A 174 -12.16 16.10 25.55
C SER A 174 -11.48 17.00 24.51
N HIS A 175 -10.30 17.52 24.84
CA HIS A 175 -9.53 18.43 23.99
C HIS A 175 -8.03 18.21 24.20
N TRP A 176 -7.21 18.62 23.23
CA TRP A 176 -5.77 18.51 23.31
C TRP A 176 -5.08 19.68 22.61
N GLU A 177 -3.90 20.04 23.11
CA GLU A 177 -3.07 21.10 22.54
C GLU A 177 -1.62 20.67 22.53
N ILE A 178 -0.89 21.04 21.47
CA ILE A 178 0.56 20.89 21.40
C ILE A 178 1.17 22.27 21.21
N THR A 179 2.04 22.67 22.14
CA THR A 179 2.79 23.93 22.08
C THR A 179 4.19 23.68 22.60
N ASP A 180 5.22 24.14 21.88
CA ASP A 180 6.62 24.05 22.30
C ASP A 180 7.04 22.67 22.84
N LYS A 181 6.72 21.59 22.10
CA LYS A 181 7.02 20.19 22.48
C LYS A 181 6.37 19.72 23.78
N LYS A 182 5.27 20.36 24.18
CA LYS A 182 4.43 19.96 25.31
C LYS A 182 3.03 19.61 24.80
N LEU A 183 2.58 18.40 25.07
CA LEU A 183 1.20 17.97 24.86
C LEU A 183 0.41 18.23 26.15
N THR A 184 -0.69 18.94 26.01
CA THR A 184 -1.66 19.16 27.09
C THR A 184 -2.94 18.44 26.73
N LEU A 185 -3.38 17.54 27.61
CA LEU A 185 -4.65 16.81 27.47
C LEU A 185 -5.64 17.36 28.49
N PHE A 186 -6.82 17.74 28.02
CA PHE A 186 -7.90 18.29 28.84
C PHE A 186 -8.98 17.23 29.03
N PHE A 187 -9.43 16.99 30.26
CA PHE A 187 -10.43 16.00 30.60
C PHE A 187 -11.75 16.68 31.01
N GLN A 188 -12.88 15.98 30.90
CA GLN A 188 -14.22 16.57 31.12
C GLN A 188 -14.43 17.15 32.53
N GLU A 189 -13.67 16.70 33.52
CA GLU A 189 -13.75 17.17 34.91
C GLU A 189 -12.87 18.40 35.18
N GLY A 190 -12.29 19.02 34.14
CA GLY A 190 -11.39 20.17 34.27
C GLY A 190 -9.95 19.79 34.64
N THR A 191 -9.67 18.50 34.84
CA THR A 191 -8.31 17.98 35.02
C THR A 191 -7.51 18.12 33.74
N MET A 192 -6.24 18.48 33.87
CA MET A 192 -5.31 18.61 32.76
C MET A 192 -4.05 17.78 33.05
N THR A 193 -3.53 17.10 32.02
CA THR A 193 -2.22 16.43 32.11
C THR A 193 -1.28 17.00 31.08
N HIS A 194 0.01 16.98 31.40
CA HIS A 194 1.07 17.50 30.55
C HIS A 194 2.10 16.43 30.29
N HIS A 195 2.54 16.36 29.03
CA HIS A 195 3.52 15.38 28.59
C HIS A 195 4.55 16.05 27.70
N LYS A 196 5.80 15.60 27.80
CA LYS A 196 6.82 15.94 26.81
C LYS A 196 6.51 15.22 25.50
N VAL A 197 6.66 15.90 24.38
CA VAL A 197 6.38 15.31 23.07
C VAL A 197 7.36 15.68 21.97
N GLU A 198 7.42 14.81 20.96
CA GLU A 198 8.09 15.07 19.69
C GLU A 198 7.13 14.72 18.54
N PRO A 199 6.69 15.71 17.73
CA PRO A 199 5.93 15.43 16.52
C PRO A 199 6.77 14.57 15.56
N LEU A 200 6.24 13.42 15.15
CA LEU A 200 6.94 12.51 14.25
C LEU A 200 6.53 12.73 12.81
N ALA A 201 5.23 12.61 12.54
CA ALA A 201 4.70 12.55 11.19
C ALA A 201 3.24 12.98 11.12
N THR A 202 2.80 13.25 9.90
CA THR A 202 1.39 13.29 9.53
C THR A 202 1.06 12.12 8.61
N PHE A 203 -0.19 11.67 8.68
CA PHE A 203 -0.74 10.65 7.79
C PHE A 203 -2.06 11.10 7.17
N SER A 204 -2.13 11.14 5.84
CA SER A 204 -3.36 11.41 5.10
C SER A 204 -4.10 10.10 4.80
N LEU A 205 -5.27 9.90 5.38
CA LEU A 205 -6.11 8.72 5.13
C LEU A 205 -6.59 8.65 3.68
N SER A 206 -6.93 9.78 3.07
CA SER A 206 -7.43 9.84 1.69
C SER A 206 -6.34 9.53 0.66
N GLN A 207 -5.12 9.98 0.92
CA GLN A 207 -3.98 9.77 0.02
C GLN A 207 -3.14 8.53 0.38
N LYS A 208 -3.40 7.91 1.54
CA LYS A 208 -2.56 6.85 2.14
C LYS A 208 -1.09 7.26 2.25
N MET A 209 -0.87 8.53 2.60
CA MET A 209 0.45 9.16 2.52
C MET A 209 0.97 9.46 3.92
N TRP A 210 2.15 8.96 4.23
CA TRP A 210 2.95 9.34 5.39
C TRP A 210 3.89 10.48 5.01
N SER A 211 4.03 11.48 5.89
CA SER A 211 5.01 12.55 5.75
C SER A 211 5.67 12.83 7.08
N TRP A 212 6.98 12.69 7.18
CA TRP A 212 7.71 13.09 8.38
C TRP A 212 7.56 14.60 8.63
N GLN A 213 7.49 14.98 9.90
CA GLN A 213 7.42 16.37 10.37
C GLN A 213 8.68 16.80 11.13
N VAL A 214 9.72 15.98 11.04
CA VAL A 214 11.04 16.26 11.63
C VAL A 214 11.92 17.00 10.61
N LYS A 215 12.77 17.92 11.08
CA LYS A 215 13.64 18.72 10.21
C LYS A 215 14.77 17.90 9.59
N GLU A 216 15.25 16.91 10.32
CA GLU A 216 16.32 16.00 9.91
C GLU A 216 15.90 14.56 10.21
N PRO A 217 16.40 13.57 9.46
CA PRO A 217 16.13 12.16 9.74
C PRO A 217 16.42 11.80 11.20
N LEU A 218 15.45 11.20 11.88
CA LEU A 218 15.60 10.78 13.28
C LEU A 218 16.69 9.71 13.45
N PHE A 219 16.92 8.91 12.42
CA PHE A 219 17.92 7.86 12.38
C PHE A 219 18.53 7.72 10.96
N ASN A 220 19.59 6.92 10.84
CA ASN A 220 20.35 6.78 9.59
C ASN A 220 19.72 5.83 8.56
N GLU A 221 18.76 4.99 8.96
CA GLU A 221 18.15 4.00 8.06
C GLU A 221 17.23 4.63 7.02
N GLU A 222 17.07 3.97 5.89
CA GLU A 222 16.43 4.51 4.69
C GLU A 222 14.99 4.97 4.96
N ILE A 223 14.23 4.20 5.75
CA ILE A 223 12.85 4.52 6.14
C ILE A 223 12.69 5.91 6.79
N PHE A 224 13.72 6.42 7.49
CA PHE A 224 13.70 7.73 8.15
C PHE A 224 14.23 8.86 7.26
N ARG A 225 14.80 8.53 6.10
CA ARG A 225 15.34 9.49 5.12
C ARG A 225 14.36 9.84 4.02
N TRP A 226 13.38 8.98 3.76
CA TRP A 226 12.29 9.25 2.81
C TRP A 226 11.41 10.36 3.36
N GLU A 227 11.24 11.48 2.66
CA GLU A 227 10.36 12.58 3.11
C GLU A 227 8.90 12.15 3.25
N ARG A 228 8.44 11.37 2.26
CA ARG A 228 7.06 10.87 2.15
C ARG A 228 7.04 9.47 1.58
N MET A 229 6.01 8.70 1.93
CA MET A 229 5.81 7.36 1.38
C MET A 229 4.35 6.91 1.45
N VAL A 230 3.95 6.05 0.53
CA VAL A 230 2.59 5.48 0.48
C VAL A 230 2.51 4.25 1.37
N LEU A 231 1.62 4.23 2.36
CA LEU A 231 1.46 3.10 3.26
C LEU A 231 0.03 3.01 3.82
N SER A 232 -0.36 1.83 4.31
CA SER A 232 -1.67 1.67 4.97
C SER A 232 -1.67 2.36 6.33
N PHE A 233 -2.85 2.68 6.85
CA PHE A 233 -2.95 3.26 8.20
C PHE A 233 -2.34 2.34 9.27
N ASP A 234 -2.54 1.02 9.16
CA ASP A 234 -1.94 0.06 10.09
C ASP A 234 -0.40 0.08 10.02
N ALA A 235 0.16 0.20 8.83
CA ALA A 235 1.60 0.36 8.66
C ALA A 235 2.09 1.72 9.20
N ALA A 236 1.28 2.77 9.12
CA ALA A 236 1.57 4.09 9.68
C ALA A 236 1.67 4.02 11.20
N MET A 237 0.69 3.34 11.81
CA MET A 237 0.66 3.10 13.25
C MET A 237 1.86 2.25 13.68
N GLU A 238 2.17 1.18 12.97
CA GLU A 238 3.35 0.34 13.27
C GLU A 238 4.64 1.17 13.21
N LEU A 239 4.87 1.90 12.11
CA LEU A 239 6.05 2.75 11.93
C LEU A 239 6.14 3.81 13.03
N GLY A 240 5.03 4.47 13.35
CA GLY A 240 4.97 5.45 14.44
C GLY A 240 5.33 4.85 15.79
N MET A 241 4.79 3.67 16.13
CA MET A 241 5.06 3.00 17.41
C MET A 241 6.49 2.46 17.49
N VAL A 242 7.03 1.91 16.40
CA VAL A 242 8.45 1.50 16.31
C VAL A 242 9.36 2.72 16.50
N THR A 243 9.02 3.84 15.87
CA THR A 243 9.77 5.10 16.01
C THR A 243 9.73 5.61 17.45
N ALA A 244 8.54 5.65 18.06
CA ALA A 244 8.36 6.06 19.46
C ALA A 244 9.18 5.17 20.42
N ALA A 245 9.08 3.84 20.27
CA ALA A 245 9.85 2.89 21.07
C ALA A 245 11.37 3.10 20.92
N ARG A 246 11.84 3.42 19.70
CA ARG A 246 13.26 3.65 19.42
C ARG A 246 13.77 4.97 19.99
N LEU A 247 12.93 6.00 20.03
CA LEU A 247 13.20 7.26 20.73
C LEU A 247 13.11 7.12 22.27
N GLY A 248 12.68 5.97 22.77
CA GLY A 248 12.46 5.74 24.20
C GLY A 248 11.22 6.43 24.75
N ALA A 249 10.26 6.78 23.88
CA ALA A 249 8.95 7.29 24.28
C ALA A 249 8.06 6.16 24.82
N GLN A 250 7.12 6.53 25.68
CA GLN A 250 6.24 5.59 26.38
C GLN A 250 5.01 5.23 25.55
N TRP A 251 4.56 6.12 24.67
CA TRP A 251 3.44 5.88 23.78
C TRP A 251 3.44 6.81 22.56
N LEU A 252 2.63 6.43 21.57
CA LEU A 252 2.30 7.22 20.40
C LEU A 252 0.92 7.87 20.60
N PHE A 253 0.87 9.20 20.60
CA PHE A 253 -0.37 9.97 20.50
C PHE A 253 -0.76 10.13 19.04
N VAL A 254 -2.04 9.92 18.74
CA VAL A 254 -2.60 10.03 17.39
C VAL A 254 -3.90 10.80 17.43
N ALA A 255 -3.94 11.94 16.74
CA ALA A 255 -5.13 12.77 16.66
C ALA A 255 -5.35 13.31 15.24
N SER A 256 -6.60 13.45 14.85
CA SER A 256 -6.96 14.12 13.61
C SER A 256 -6.75 15.62 13.77
N VAL A 257 -6.14 16.24 12.76
CA VAL A 257 -5.99 17.69 12.64
C VAL A 257 -6.85 18.12 11.46
N GLU A 258 -7.81 19.00 11.75
CA GLU A 258 -8.58 19.68 10.72
C GLU A 258 -7.74 20.84 10.19
N GLN A 259 -7.48 20.81 8.87
CA GLN A 259 -6.84 21.91 8.15
C GLN A 259 -7.81 22.37 7.05
N GLU A 260 -7.54 23.48 6.37
CA GLU A 260 -8.30 23.96 5.19
C GLU A 260 -8.19 23.02 3.96
N GLY A 261 -7.98 21.72 4.18
CA GLY A 261 -7.76 20.68 3.19
C GLY A 261 -8.11 19.28 3.76
N PRO A 262 -7.61 18.19 3.16
CA PRO A 262 -7.93 16.85 3.64
C PRO A 262 -7.42 16.64 5.07
N SER A 263 -8.28 16.14 5.95
CA SER A 263 -7.92 15.82 7.33
C SER A 263 -6.72 14.87 7.36
N VAL A 264 -5.74 15.22 8.19
CA VAL A 264 -4.54 14.41 8.43
C VAL A 264 -4.52 13.95 9.88
N SER A 265 -3.99 12.76 10.14
CA SER A 265 -3.67 12.33 11.50
C SER A 265 -2.26 12.78 11.85
N LEU A 266 -2.09 13.49 12.95
CA LEU A 266 -0.80 13.80 13.55
C LEU A 266 -0.37 12.65 14.45
N LEU A 267 0.86 12.17 14.29
CA LEU A 267 1.46 11.11 15.10
C LEU A 267 2.64 11.68 15.89
N VAL A 268 2.61 11.49 17.21
CA VAL A 268 3.49 12.18 18.16
C VAL A 268 4.04 11.20 19.19
N ALA A 269 5.36 11.17 19.36
CA ALA A 269 5.99 10.42 20.45
C ALA A 269 5.79 11.15 21.77
N VAL A 270 5.38 10.43 22.82
CA VAL A 270 5.05 11.02 24.12
C VAL A 270 5.87 10.38 25.25
N TRP A 271 6.44 11.24 26.11
CA TRP A 271 7.09 10.83 27.34
C TRP A 271 6.29 11.23 28.56
N ASP A 272 5.95 10.22 29.36
CA ASP A 272 5.32 10.37 30.66
C ASP A 272 6.39 10.85 31.66
N GLY A 273 6.24 12.06 32.19
CA GLY A 273 7.19 12.67 33.13
C GLY A 273 6.99 14.18 33.23
N TYR A 274 7.05 14.70 34.47
CA TYR A 274 6.79 16.10 34.77
C TYR A 274 7.84 17.04 34.16
N TYR A 275 7.34 18.12 33.55
CA TYR A 275 8.01 19.42 33.56
C TYR A 275 7.56 20.20 34.80
#